data_AF-A0A9N9I0K1-F1
#
_entry.id   AF-A0A9N9I0K1-F1
#
_cell.length_a   1.000
_cell.length_b   1.000
_cell.length_c   1.000
_cell.angle_alpha   90.00
_cell.angle_beta   90.00
_cell.angle_gamma   90.00
#
_symmetry.space_group_name_H-M   'P 1'
#
loop_
_entity.id
_entity.type
_entity.pdbx_description
1 polymer ?
#
loop_
_entity_poly.entity_id
_entity_poly.type
_entity_poly.pdbx_seq_one_letter_code
_entity_poly.pdbx_strand_id
1 'polypeptide(L)'
;MAKKFDLDELFGYETFKIVKVKDRRLGILHRVFQLAIFIYILFSILNSQLYLKKEPPVPGAVRISLQAPPTFTNPSYCIGGELPCVYWGADEIHFPNDAAGVAFFTTRATVTKYTAPENCNFLLPSSPGDPCIFNAKTSTGQIIMNKSYIADIENYSVMIEHSIRGKATSISLRNGLMDGELISAIDGKSKRSWTNATRAIENPRANGDILSVKQILEAA
;
A
#
# COMPACT_ATOMS: atom_id res chain seq x y z
N MET A 1 -14.36 73.02 29.32
CA MET A 1 -15.25 72.97 28.14
C MET A 1 -15.51 71.51 27.83
N ALA A 2 -16.60 70.93 28.32
CA ALA A 2 -16.87 69.50 28.18
C ALA A 2 -17.30 69.18 26.74
N LYS A 3 -16.55 68.30 26.07
CA LYS A 3 -16.88 67.81 24.73
C LYS A 3 -18.14 66.93 24.87
N LYS A 4 -19.28 67.42 24.38
CA LYS A 4 -20.51 66.62 24.31
C LYS A 4 -20.23 65.43 23.40
N PHE A 5 -20.26 64.23 23.95
CA PHE A 5 -20.25 62.99 23.17
C PHE A 5 -21.64 62.82 22.57
N ASP A 6 -21.72 62.90 21.25
CA ASP A 6 -22.95 62.64 20.50
C ASP A 6 -23.04 61.15 20.20
N LEU A 7 -24.09 60.49 20.71
CA LEU A 7 -24.28 59.05 20.53
C LEU A 7 -24.55 58.71 19.06
N ASP A 8 -25.11 59.66 18.31
CA ASP A 8 -25.41 59.49 16.88
C ASP A 8 -24.14 59.42 16.03
N GLU A 9 -23.07 60.09 16.45
CA GLU A 9 -21.75 60.00 15.81
C GLU A 9 -21.06 58.67 16.14
N LEU A 10 -21.30 58.11 17.34
CA LEU A 10 -20.74 56.83 17.76
C LEU A 10 -21.38 55.64 17.04
N PHE A 11 -22.67 55.73 16.71
CA PHE A 11 -23.40 54.68 16.00
C PHE A 11 -23.54 54.92 14.49
N GLY A 12 -22.93 56.00 13.98
CA GLY A 12 -22.84 56.25 12.55
C GLY A 12 -21.96 55.20 11.87
N TYR A 13 -22.40 54.70 10.71
CA TYR A 13 -21.57 53.86 9.84
C TYR A 13 -21.34 54.57 8.52
N GLU A 14 -20.08 54.63 8.10
CA GLU A 14 -19.73 55.25 6.83
C GLU A 14 -20.08 54.31 5.66
N THR A 15 -20.70 54.89 4.64
CA THR A 15 -20.99 54.17 3.37
C THR A 15 -20.36 54.88 2.20
N PHE A 16 -19.85 54.09 1.26
CA PHE A 16 -19.37 54.64 0.00
C PHE A 16 -20.53 55.24 -0.81
N LYS A 17 -20.35 56.46 -1.31
CA LYS A 17 -21.28 57.08 -2.25
C LYS A 17 -21.18 56.37 -3.60
N ILE A 18 -22.23 55.64 -3.99
CA ILE A 18 -22.29 54.88 -5.25
C ILE A 18 -23.06 55.70 -6.31
N VAL A 19 -22.50 55.79 -7.52
CA VAL A 19 -23.16 56.41 -8.69
C VAL A 19 -23.72 55.32 -9.61
N LYS A 20 -25.02 55.40 -9.95
CA LYS A 20 -25.70 54.41 -10.81
C LYS A 20 -25.68 54.85 -12.27
N VAL A 21 -24.77 54.30 -13.06
CA VAL A 21 -24.68 54.53 -14.51
C VAL A 21 -25.71 53.65 -15.24
N LYS A 22 -26.56 54.26 -16.09
CA LYS A 22 -27.64 53.57 -16.86
C LYS A 22 -27.26 53.37 -18.33
N ASP A 23 -26.11 52.74 -18.59
CA ASP A 23 -25.66 52.41 -19.95
C ASP A 23 -25.87 50.91 -20.26
N ARG A 24 -26.46 50.60 -21.43
CA ARG A 24 -26.72 49.23 -21.89
C ARG A 24 -25.42 48.44 -22.15
N ARG A 25 -24.40 49.07 -22.74
CA ARG A 25 -23.16 48.36 -23.13
C ARG A 25 -22.36 47.95 -21.89
N LEU A 26 -22.17 48.90 -20.98
CA LEU A 26 -21.48 48.66 -19.72
C LEU A 26 -22.24 47.70 -18.82
N GLY A 27 -23.57 47.81 -18.78
CA GLY A 27 -24.44 46.91 -18.02
C GLY A 27 -24.36 45.46 -18.51
N ILE A 28 -24.41 45.23 -19.83
CA ILE A 28 -24.27 43.89 -20.41
C ILE A 28 -22.91 43.29 -20.07
N LEU A 29 -21.82 44.03 -20.30
CA LEU A 29 -20.46 43.55 -20.01
C LEU A 29 -20.32 43.16 -18.52
N HIS A 30 -20.81 44.01 -17.61
CA HIS A 30 -20.79 43.75 -16.18
C HIS A 30 -21.59 42.50 -15.80
N ARG A 31 -22.81 42.33 -16.35
CA ARG A 31 -23.64 41.14 -16.09
C ARG A 31 -23.04 39.87 -16.67
N VAL A 32 -22.41 39.94 -17.84
CA VAL A 32 -21.70 38.80 -18.46
C VAL A 32 -20.52 38.37 -17.60
N PHE A 33 -19.70 39.29 -17.10
CA PHE A 33 -18.61 38.94 -16.19
C PHE A 33 -19.12 38.36 -14.86
N GLN A 34 -20.19 38.92 -14.29
CA GLN A 34 -20.83 38.33 -13.11
C GLN A 34 -21.33 36.90 -13.37
N LEU A 35 -21.97 36.67 -14.52
CA LEU A 35 -22.45 35.34 -14.91
C LEU A 35 -21.28 34.36 -15.15
N ALA A 36 -20.22 34.79 -15.82
CA ALA A 36 -19.03 33.98 -16.07
C ALA A 36 -18.33 33.56 -14.77
N ILE A 37 -18.16 34.50 -13.82
CA ILE A 37 -17.60 34.20 -12.49
C ILE A 37 -18.52 33.23 -11.73
N PHE A 38 -19.84 33.42 -11.80
CA PHE A 38 -20.79 32.53 -11.14
C PHE A 38 -20.73 31.11 -11.69
N ILE A 39 -20.73 30.95 -13.02
CA ILE A 39 -20.57 29.64 -13.68
C ILE A 39 -19.24 28.99 -13.32
N TYR A 40 -18.15 29.77 -13.31
CA TYR A 40 -16.83 29.28 -12.92
C TYR A 40 -16.79 28.78 -11.47
N ILE A 41 -17.38 29.52 -10.52
CA ILE A 41 -17.47 29.10 -9.12
C ILE A 41 -18.30 27.82 -9.00
N LEU A 42 -19.45 27.73 -9.68
CA LEU A 42 -20.26 26.52 -9.69
C LEU A 42 -19.51 25.32 -10.26
N PHE A 43 -18.82 25.51 -11.39
CA PHE A 43 -17.99 24.47 -12.00
C PHE A 43 -16.88 24.01 -11.04
N SER A 44 -16.21 24.95 -10.36
CA SER A 44 -15.18 24.64 -9.38
C SER A 44 -15.73 23.87 -8.17
N ILE A 45 -16.88 24.29 -7.62
CA ILE A 45 -17.53 23.62 -6.48
C ILE A 45 -17.95 22.20 -6.84
N LEU A 46 -18.51 21.99 -8.03
CA LEU A 46 -18.97 20.68 -8.49
C LEU A 46 -17.80 19.75 -8.83
N ASN A 47 -16.86 20.21 -9.66
CA ASN A 47 -15.74 19.39 -10.12
C ASN A 47 -14.79 19.03 -8.98
N SER A 48 -14.46 20.00 -8.13
CA SER A 48 -13.57 19.79 -6.99
C SER A 48 -14.31 19.34 -5.72
N GLN A 49 -15.65 19.19 -5.79
CA GLN A 49 -16.50 18.78 -4.66
C GLN A 49 -16.20 19.57 -3.37
N LEU A 50 -16.07 20.91 -3.48
CA LEU A 50 -15.65 21.78 -2.37
C LEU A 50 -16.68 21.85 -1.22
N TYR A 51 -17.89 21.36 -1.46
CA TYR A 51 -18.93 21.20 -0.44
C TYR A 51 -18.68 20.00 0.49
N LEU A 52 -17.73 19.11 0.16
CA LEU A 52 -17.35 17.97 0.98
C LEU A 52 -16.08 18.26 1.78
N LYS A 53 -16.07 17.84 3.05
CA LYS A 53 -14.83 17.77 3.84
C LYS A 53 -14.02 16.56 3.38
N LYS A 54 -12.93 16.83 2.67
CA LYS A 54 -11.99 15.80 2.21
C LYS A 54 -10.94 15.58 3.28
N GLU A 55 -10.57 14.32 3.48
CA GLU A 55 -9.43 13.93 4.30
C GLU A 55 -8.59 12.89 3.56
N PRO A 56 -7.26 12.90 3.73
CA PRO A 56 -6.44 11.81 3.22
C PRO A 56 -6.79 10.52 3.98
N PRO A 57 -6.87 9.37 3.29
CA PRO A 57 -7.07 8.09 3.97
C PRO A 57 -5.92 7.83 4.94
N VAL A 58 -6.23 7.48 6.19
CA VAL A 58 -5.22 7.03 7.14
C VAL A 58 -4.96 5.55 6.88
N PRO A 59 -3.70 5.15 6.63
CA PRO A 59 -3.36 3.74 6.46
C PRO A 59 -3.67 3.00 7.76
N GLY A 60 -4.48 1.94 7.66
CA GLY A 60 -4.72 1.01 8.74
C GLY A 60 -3.68 -0.10 8.76
N ALA A 61 -4.07 -1.28 9.25
CA ALA A 61 -3.22 -2.46 9.20
C ALA A 61 -3.15 -3.02 7.77
N VAL A 62 -1.95 -3.45 7.37
CA VAL A 62 -1.69 -4.23 6.16
C VAL A 62 -1.10 -5.57 6.59
N ARG A 63 -1.72 -6.67 6.17
CA ARG A 63 -1.23 -8.03 6.39
C ARG A 63 -1.02 -8.70 5.05
N ILE A 64 0.12 -9.35 4.92
CA ILE A 64 0.46 -10.14 3.73
C ILE A 64 0.61 -11.58 4.20
N SER A 65 0.00 -12.51 3.48
CA SER A 65 0.13 -13.94 3.74
C SER A 65 0.37 -14.68 2.43
N LEU A 66 1.10 -15.78 2.53
CA LEU A 66 1.50 -16.59 1.39
C LEU A 66 0.90 -17.99 1.55
N GLN A 67 0.40 -18.54 0.45
CA GLN A 67 -0.13 -19.91 0.41
C GLN A 67 0.53 -20.67 -0.75
N ALA A 68 1.03 -21.85 -0.44
CA ALA A 68 1.59 -22.76 -1.43
C ALA A 68 0.50 -23.35 -2.34
N PRO A 69 0.81 -23.63 -3.62
CA PRO A 69 -0.12 -24.28 -4.52
C PRO A 69 -0.44 -25.72 -4.06
N PRO A 70 -1.62 -26.27 -4.38
CA PRO A 70 -1.99 -27.63 -3.98
C PRO A 70 -1.17 -28.71 -4.70
N THR A 71 -0.59 -28.38 -5.86
CA THR A 71 0.25 -29.26 -6.67
C THR A 71 1.43 -28.49 -7.18
N PHE A 72 2.63 -29.01 -6.96
CA PHE A 72 3.85 -28.40 -7.48
C PHE A 72 4.01 -28.71 -8.96
N THR A 73 4.29 -27.67 -9.74
CA THR A 73 4.70 -27.81 -11.15
C THR A 73 6.21 -27.64 -11.26
N ASN A 74 6.86 -28.36 -12.19
CA ASN A 74 8.27 -28.16 -12.49
C ASN A 74 8.40 -27.07 -13.56
N PRO A 75 8.78 -25.82 -13.20
CA PRO A 75 8.91 -24.75 -14.17
C PRO A 75 10.15 -24.96 -15.06
N SER A 76 10.17 -24.27 -16.20
CA SER A 76 11.25 -24.43 -17.21
C SER A 76 12.64 -24.14 -16.65
N TYR A 77 12.75 -23.18 -15.73
CA TYR A 77 14.02 -22.85 -15.05
C TYR A 77 14.54 -23.96 -14.12
N CYS A 78 13.71 -24.95 -13.79
CA CYS A 78 14.13 -26.12 -13.01
C CYS A 78 14.59 -27.30 -13.87
N ILE A 79 14.06 -27.44 -15.09
CA ILE A 79 14.31 -28.61 -15.95
C ILE A 79 15.55 -28.39 -16.85
N GLY A 80 15.94 -27.14 -17.09
CA GLY A 80 17.12 -26.79 -17.90
C GLY A 80 17.95 -25.63 -17.35
N GLY A 81 17.78 -25.27 -16.07
CA GLY A 81 18.50 -24.17 -15.44
C GLY A 81 19.91 -24.54 -14.97
N GLU A 82 20.71 -23.51 -14.67
CA GLU A 82 22.08 -23.66 -14.13
C GLU A 82 22.13 -24.20 -12.70
N LEU A 83 21.04 -24.05 -11.93
CA LEU A 83 20.96 -24.46 -10.53
C LEU A 83 19.80 -25.46 -10.33
N PRO A 84 19.95 -26.42 -9.42
CA PRO A 84 18.86 -27.33 -9.07
C PRO A 84 17.72 -26.58 -8.39
N CYS A 85 16.55 -27.19 -8.41
CA CYS A 85 15.34 -26.67 -7.80
C CYS A 85 14.95 -27.43 -6.53
N VAL A 86 14.50 -26.71 -5.52
CA VAL A 86 13.97 -27.25 -4.27
C VAL A 86 12.59 -26.66 -3.99
N TYR A 87 11.73 -27.43 -3.33
CA TYR A 87 10.38 -27.01 -2.95
C TYR A 87 10.35 -26.68 -1.48
N TRP A 88 9.94 -25.47 -1.15
CA TRP A 88 9.82 -24.97 0.23
C TRP A 88 8.36 -24.69 0.56
N GLY A 89 7.99 -24.73 1.83
CA GLY A 89 6.66 -24.32 2.29
C GLY A 89 6.48 -22.80 2.25
N ALA A 90 5.24 -22.33 2.32
CA ALA A 90 4.95 -20.89 2.35
C ALA A 90 5.61 -20.18 3.55
N ASP A 91 5.60 -20.80 4.73
CA ASP A 91 6.20 -20.24 5.95
C ASP A 91 7.74 -20.22 5.94
N GLU A 92 8.37 -21.04 5.09
CA GLU A 92 9.82 -21.08 4.89
C GLU A 92 10.28 -20.01 3.89
N ILE A 93 9.41 -19.66 2.95
CA ILE A 93 9.67 -18.69 1.89
C ILE A 93 9.41 -17.26 2.38
N HIS A 94 8.32 -17.07 3.12
CA HIS A 94 7.84 -15.79 3.59
C HIS A 94 8.63 -15.32 4.82
N PHE A 95 9.17 -14.10 4.76
CA PHE A 95 9.82 -13.46 5.90
C PHE A 95 9.63 -11.95 5.90
N PRO A 96 9.51 -11.29 7.06
CA PRO A 96 9.05 -11.88 8.31
C PRO A 96 7.54 -12.18 8.22
N ASN A 97 7.09 -13.25 8.88
CA ASN A 97 5.71 -13.73 8.78
C ASN A 97 4.65 -12.79 9.40
N ASP A 98 5.08 -11.75 10.13
CA ASP A 98 4.21 -10.84 10.88
C ASP A 98 4.55 -9.36 10.65
N ALA A 99 5.26 -9.00 9.57
CA ALA A 99 5.48 -7.59 9.25
C ALA A 99 4.22 -6.93 8.70
N ALA A 100 3.99 -5.70 9.14
CA ALA A 100 3.01 -4.81 8.55
C ALA A 100 3.59 -4.15 7.29
N GLY A 101 2.95 -4.38 6.14
CA GLY A 101 3.20 -3.64 4.90
C GLY A 101 4.46 -4.02 4.11
N VAL A 102 5.24 -4.99 4.55
CA VAL A 102 6.40 -5.53 3.81
C VAL A 102 6.42 -7.04 3.94
N ALA A 103 6.66 -7.73 2.82
CA ALA A 103 6.91 -9.17 2.78
C ALA A 103 8.12 -9.43 1.88
N PHE A 104 9.01 -10.31 2.33
CA PHE A 104 10.09 -10.86 1.54
C PHE A 104 9.75 -12.30 1.17
N PHE A 105 9.86 -12.62 -0.11
CA PHE A 105 9.70 -13.98 -0.62
C PHE A 105 11.05 -14.48 -1.11
N THR A 106 11.54 -15.53 -0.46
CA THR A 106 12.81 -16.15 -0.83
C THR A 106 12.65 -16.87 -2.18
N THR A 107 13.47 -16.54 -3.17
CA THR A 107 13.46 -17.17 -4.51
C THR A 107 14.68 -18.04 -4.77
N ARG A 108 15.74 -17.87 -3.98
CA ARG A 108 16.98 -18.62 -4.07
C ARG A 108 17.62 -18.72 -2.70
N ALA A 109 18.11 -19.91 -2.35
CA ALA A 109 18.74 -20.14 -1.06
C ALA A 109 19.96 -21.08 -1.16
N THR A 110 20.83 -20.99 -0.16
CA THR A 110 21.92 -21.93 0.12
C THR A 110 21.87 -22.20 1.62
N VAL A 111 21.93 -23.46 2.04
CA VAL A 111 21.87 -23.83 3.46
C VAL A 111 23.18 -24.46 3.88
N THR A 112 23.84 -23.80 4.84
CA THR A 112 25.07 -24.30 5.46
C THR A 112 24.79 -24.54 6.93
N LYS A 113 24.99 -25.78 7.40
CA LYS A 113 24.94 -26.12 8.81
C LYS A 113 26.32 -25.96 9.40
N TYR A 114 26.40 -25.19 10.47
CA TYR A 114 27.61 -25.07 11.27
C TYR A 114 27.47 -25.99 12.47
N THR A 115 28.43 -26.90 12.60
CA THR A 115 28.52 -27.81 13.74
C THR A 115 29.50 -27.28 14.75
N ALA A 116 29.11 -27.26 16.02
CA ALA A 116 30.03 -26.94 17.09
C ALA A 116 31.15 -28.01 17.16
N PRO A 117 32.39 -27.62 17.51
CA PRO A 117 33.47 -28.57 17.76
C PRO A 117 33.10 -29.60 18.85
N GLU A 118 33.67 -30.80 18.79
CA GLU A 118 33.49 -31.82 19.83
C GLU A 118 33.90 -31.27 21.21
N ASN A 119 33.10 -31.55 22.25
CA ASN A 119 33.24 -31.06 23.63
C ASN A 119 33.04 -29.56 23.86
N CYS A 120 32.41 -28.87 22.92
CA CYS A 120 32.08 -27.47 23.08
C CYS A 120 30.81 -27.23 23.94
N ASN A 121 30.92 -26.37 24.97
CA ASN A 121 29.77 -25.87 25.73
C ASN A 121 29.46 -24.41 25.40
N PHE A 122 28.40 -24.18 24.61
CA PHE A 122 27.95 -22.85 24.19
C PHE A 122 27.48 -21.94 25.34
N LEU A 123 27.29 -22.48 26.55
CA LEU A 123 26.88 -21.72 27.74
C LEU A 123 28.07 -21.15 28.52
N LEU A 124 29.31 -21.57 28.23
CA LEU A 124 30.52 -21.13 28.95
C LEU A 124 31.60 -20.54 28.01
N PRO A 125 31.28 -19.63 27.08
CA PRO A 125 32.30 -19.00 26.26
C PRO A 125 33.20 -18.10 27.11
N SER A 126 34.51 -18.27 26.97
CA SER A 126 35.49 -17.49 27.77
C SER A 126 35.93 -16.20 27.08
N SER A 127 35.76 -16.11 25.75
CA SER A 127 36.12 -14.93 24.95
C SER A 127 35.35 -14.87 23.63
N PRO A 128 35.25 -13.71 22.96
CA PRO A 128 34.59 -13.59 21.65
C PRO A 128 35.22 -14.41 20.52
N GLY A 129 36.47 -14.86 20.69
CA GLY A 129 37.18 -15.71 19.73
C GLY A 129 37.11 -17.21 20.06
N ASP A 130 36.32 -17.58 21.07
CA ASP A 130 36.16 -18.97 21.49
C ASP A 130 35.55 -19.79 20.34
N PRO A 131 36.13 -20.95 19.98
CA PRO A 131 35.59 -21.84 18.94
C PRO A 131 34.18 -22.34 19.26
N CYS A 132 33.71 -22.16 20.50
CA CYS A 132 32.33 -22.42 20.91
C CYS A 132 31.30 -21.36 20.53
N ILE A 133 31.75 -20.18 20.10
CA ILE A 133 30.86 -19.15 19.58
C ILE A 133 30.76 -19.34 18.06
N PHE A 134 29.53 -19.35 17.54
CA PHE A 134 29.31 -19.40 16.10
C PHE A 134 29.95 -18.18 15.42
N ASN A 135 30.81 -18.45 14.44
CA ASN A 135 31.42 -17.43 13.61
C ASN A 135 31.48 -17.92 12.16
N ALA A 136 30.74 -17.24 11.28
CA ALA A 136 30.61 -17.61 9.88
C ALA A 136 31.95 -17.71 9.12
N LYS A 137 33.03 -17.06 9.58
CA LYS A 137 34.35 -17.09 8.94
C LYS A 137 35.22 -18.27 9.40
N THR A 138 35.06 -18.72 10.64
CA THR A 138 35.98 -19.70 11.27
C THR A 138 35.32 -21.04 11.58
N SER A 139 34.00 -21.07 11.80
CA SER A 139 33.27 -22.30 12.05
C SER A 139 33.22 -23.15 10.78
N THR A 140 33.59 -24.42 10.89
CA THR A 140 33.48 -25.37 9.78
C THR A 140 32.00 -25.60 9.45
N GLY A 141 31.59 -25.11 8.28
CA GLY A 141 30.24 -25.28 7.77
C GLY A 141 30.15 -26.45 6.79
N GLN A 142 29.16 -27.31 6.97
CA GLN A 142 28.78 -28.31 5.98
C GLN A 142 27.60 -27.76 5.17
N ILE A 143 27.75 -27.67 3.85
CA ILE A 143 26.66 -27.31 2.96
C ILE A 143 25.67 -28.48 2.95
N ILE A 144 24.45 -28.23 3.41
CA ILE A 144 23.35 -29.22 3.40
C ILE A 144 22.48 -29.03 2.15
N MET A 145 22.37 -27.78 1.69
CA MET A 145 21.67 -27.45 0.45
C MET A 145 22.57 -26.57 -0.39
N ASN A 146 23.01 -27.10 -1.53
CA ASN A 146 23.68 -26.32 -2.56
C ASN A 146 22.79 -25.16 -3.00
N LYS A 147 23.40 -24.15 -3.62
CA LYS A 147 22.68 -23.01 -4.17
C LYS A 147 21.58 -23.49 -5.12
N SER A 148 20.33 -23.30 -4.75
CA SER A 148 19.17 -23.79 -5.48
C SER A 148 18.09 -22.71 -5.62
N TYR A 149 17.31 -22.80 -6.69
CA TYR A 149 16.10 -22.00 -6.83
C TYR A 149 14.98 -22.61 -6.00
N ILE A 150 14.14 -21.74 -5.44
CA ILE A 150 12.88 -22.15 -4.84
C ILE A 150 11.88 -22.28 -5.98
N ALA A 151 11.50 -23.52 -6.25
CA ALA A 151 10.67 -23.86 -7.38
C ALA A 151 9.23 -23.38 -7.20
N ASP A 152 8.58 -23.13 -8.33
CA ASP A 152 7.15 -22.86 -8.44
C ASP A 152 6.67 -21.61 -7.69
N ILE A 153 7.59 -20.74 -7.23
CA ILE A 153 7.28 -19.53 -6.46
C ILE A 153 6.27 -18.61 -7.16
N GLU A 154 6.31 -18.60 -8.49
CA GLU A 154 5.39 -17.85 -9.36
C GLU A 154 3.90 -18.24 -9.15
N ASN A 155 3.65 -19.51 -8.84
CA ASN A 155 2.30 -20.06 -8.64
C ASN A 155 1.81 -19.96 -7.18
N TYR A 156 2.62 -19.39 -6.28
CA TYR A 156 2.18 -19.15 -4.90
C TYR A 156 1.14 -18.04 -4.89
N SER A 157 0.14 -18.22 -4.04
CA SER A 157 -0.92 -17.24 -3.86
C SER A 157 -0.56 -16.32 -2.68
N VAL A 158 -0.48 -15.03 -2.97
CA VAL A 158 -0.32 -13.95 -2.00
C VAL A 158 -1.70 -13.38 -1.71
N MET A 159 -2.07 -13.34 -0.44
CA MET A 159 -3.23 -12.59 0.03
C MET A 159 -2.77 -11.31 0.71
N ILE A 160 -3.25 -10.17 0.20
CA ILE A 160 -3.01 -8.85 0.76
C ILE A 160 -4.31 -8.40 1.43
N GLU A 161 -4.28 -8.21 2.74
CA GLU A 161 -5.36 -7.62 3.52
C GLU A 161 -4.93 -6.21 3.92
N HIS A 162 -5.76 -5.22 3.63
CA HIS A 162 -5.51 -3.87 4.09
C HIS A 162 -6.78 -3.18 4.55
N SER A 163 -6.61 -2.24 5.47
CA SER A 163 -7.69 -1.44 6.02
C SER A 163 -7.38 0.03 5.90
N ILE A 164 -8.41 0.84 5.69
CA ILE A 164 -8.33 2.29 5.59
C ILE A 164 -9.27 2.88 6.63
N ARG A 165 -8.83 3.96 7.28
CA ARG A 165 -9.63 4.68 8.27
C ARG A 165 -9.68 6.18 7.98
N GLY A 166 -10.83 6.80 8.23
CA GLY A 166 -10.97 8.25 8.31
C GLY A 166 -10.53 8.78 9.67
N LYS A 167 -9.92 9.98 9.70
CA LYS A 167 -9.53 10.63 10.97
C LYS A 167 -10.68 11.48 11.53
N ALA A 168 -11.34 12.22 10.66
CA ALA A 168 -12.48 13.07 10.93
C ALA A 168 -13.82 12.37 10.64
N THR A 169 -13.83 11.41 9.71
CA THR A 169 -15.00 10.57 9.44
C THR A 169 -14.93 9.24 10.20
N SER A 170 -16.08 8.63 10.50
CA SER A 170 -16.17 7.31 11.12
C SER A 170 -15.93 6.15 10.13
N ILE A 171 -15.39 6.44 8.94
CA ILE A 171 -15.15 5.45 7.89
C ILE A 171 -14.04 4.51 8.36
N SER A 172 -14.35 3.22 8.40
CA SER A 172 -13.37 2.15 8.55
C SER A 172 -13.76 1.04 7.60
N LEU A 173 -12.95 0.84 6.57
CA LEU A 173 -13.21 -0.12 5.51
C LEU A 173 -12.00 -1.04 5.35
N ARG A 174 -12.27 -2.27 4.93
CA ARG A 174 -11.28 -3.28 4.59
C ARG A 174 -11.36 -3.56 3.11
N ASN A 175 -10.25 -3.93 2.49
CA ASN A 175 -10.20 -4.21 1.07
C ASN A 175 -11.11 -5.36 0.61
N GLY A 176 -11.37 -6.34 1.48
CA GLY A 176 -12.39 -7.36 1.24
C GLY A 176 -13.79 -6.81 0.94
N LEU A 177 -14.11 -5.59 1.37
CA LEU A 177 -15.40 -4.92 1.13
C LEU A 177 -15.33 -3.85 0.03
N MET A 178 -14.14 -3.63 -0.54
CA MET A 178 -13.92 -2.65 -1.59
C MET A 178 -13.73 -3.38 -2.93
N ASP A 179 -14.12 -2.68 -3.99
CA ASP A 179 -13.75 -3.05 -5.34
C ASP A 179 -12.33 -2.54 -5.61
N GLY A 180 -11.54 -3.33 -6.32
CA GLY A 180 -10.12 -3.04 -6.54
C GLY A 180 -9.65 -3.58 -7.88
N GLU A 181 -8.52 -3.07 -8.35
CA GLU A 181 -7.91 -3.50 -9.60
C GLU A 181 -6.39 -3.59 -9.47
N LEU A 182 -5.80 -4.62 -10.08
CA LEU A 182 -4.37 -4.73 -10.32
C LEU A 182 -4.06 -4.03 -11.64
N ILE A 183 -3.38 -2.90 -11.57
CA ILE A 183 -3.00 -2.10 -12.72
C ILE A 183 -1.54 -2.42 -13.08
N SER A 184 -1.27 -2.64 -14.36
CA SER A 184 0.10 -2.80 -14.84
C SER A 184 0.83 -1.46 -14.90
N ALA A 185 2.05 -1.41 -14.38
CA ALA A 185 2.90 -0.23 -14.42
C ALA A 185 3.33 0.17 -15.84
N ILE A 186 3.39 -0.80 -16.77
CA ILE A 186 3.82 -0.58 -18.16
C ILE A 186 2.73 0.09 -18.98
N ASP A 187 1.53 -0.51 -18.99
CA ASP A 187 0.44 -0.09 -19.89
C ASP A 187 -0.61 0.80 -19.21
N GLY A 188 -0.58 0.92 -17.87
CA GLY A 188 -1.64 1.55 -17.09
C GLY A 188 -3.00 0.83 -17.18
N LYS A 189 -3.02 -0.38 -17.75
CA LYS A 189 -4.23 -1.18 -17.96
C LYS A 189 -4.49 -2.12 -16.79
N SER A 190 -5.76 -2.30 -16.48
CA SER A 190 -6.24 -3.30 -15.52
C SER A 190 -5.92 -4.72 -16.00
N LYS A 191 -5.13 -5.47 -15.23
CA LYS A 191 -4.80 -6.88 -15.47
C LYS A 191 -5.77 -7.81 -14.75
N ARG A 192 -6.32 -7.37 -13.63
CA ARG A 192 -7.29 -8.11 -12.84
C ARG A 192 -8.14 -7.14 -12.03
N SER A 193 -9.44 -7.37 -11.98
CA SER A 193 -10.35 -6.62 -11.12
C SER A 193 -11.03 -7.56 -10.12
N TRP A 194 -11.32 -7.02 -8.94
CA TRP A 194 -12.13 -7.67 -7.93
C TRP A 194 -13.31 -6.79 -7.63
N THR A 195 -14.48 -7.41 -7.62
CA THR A 195 -15.68 -6.79 -7.07
C THR A 195 -16.08 -7.54 -5.83
N ASN A 196 -16.71 -6.87 -4.87
CA ASN A 196 -17.23 -7.53 -3.67
C ASN A 196 -18.14 -8.73 -4.04
N ALA A 197 -18.97 -8.57 -5.07
CA ALA A 197 -19.86 -9.61 -5.57
C ALA A 197 -19.11 -10.83 -6.12
N THR A 198 -18.07 -10.63 -6.94
CA THR A 198 -17.29 -11.75 -7.50
C THR A 198 -16.43 -12.45 -6.44
N ARG A 199 -15.86 -11.69 -5.48
CA ARG A 199 -15.06 -12.24 -4.38
C ARG A 199 -15.88 -13.17 -3.48
N ALA A 200 -17.10 -12.76 -3.13
CA ALA A 200 -18.00 -13.57 -2.29
C ALA A 200 -18.46 -14.88 -2.98
N ILE A 201 -18.51 -14.90 -4.32
CA ILE A 201 -18.87 -16.09 -5.10
C ILE A 201 -17.69 -17.06 -5.21
N GLU A 202 -16.50 -16.56 -5.51
CA GLU A 202 -15.29 -17.40 -5.67
C GLU A 202 -14.80 -17.95 -4.33
N ASN A 203 -14.77 -17.11 -3.30
CA ASN A 203 -14.35 -17.53 -1.96
C ASN A 203 -15.06 -16.67 -0.89
N PRO A 204 -16.14 -17.18 -0.28
CA PRO A 204 -16.90 -16.47 0.74
C PRO A 204 -16.09 -16.06 1.98
N ARG A 205 -14.89 -16.63 2.17
CA ARG A 205 -13.98 -16.37 3.30
C ARG A 205 -12.78 -15.53 2.92
N ALA A 206 -12.65 -15.08 1.67
CA ALA A 206 -11.56 -14.22 1.25
C ALA A 206 -11.76 -12.80 1.82
N ASN A 207 -10.98 -12.49 2.86
CA ASN A 207 -11.00 -11.18 3.52
C ASN A 207 -10.10 -10.13 2.85
N GLY A 208 -9.34 -10.52 1.82
CA GLY A 208 -8.39 -9.67 1.11
C GLY A 208 -8.29 -10.00 -0.37
N ASP A 209 -7.31 -9.37 -1.03
CA ASP A 209 -7.03 -9.52 -2.45
C ASP A 209 -6.05 -10.68 -2.65
N ILE A 210 -6.46 -11.69 -3.43
CA ILE A 210 -5.65 -12.88 -3.69
C ILE A 210 -5.08 -12.81 -5.11
N LEU A 211 -3.76 -12.88 -5.19
CA LEU A 211 -2.97 -12.78 -6.40
C LEU A 211 -1.90 -13.87 -6.44
N SER A 212 -1.51 -14.31 -7.62
CA SER A 212 -0.27 -15.10 -7.74
C SER A 212 0.95 -14.19 -7.73
N VAL A 213 2.09 -14.69 -7.26
CA VAL A 213 3.38 -13.96 -7.37
C VAL A 213 3.68 -13.63 -8.84
N LYS A 214 3.36 -14.53 -9.77
CA LYS A 214 3.46 -14.29 -11.21
C LYS A 214 2.68 -13.06 -11.67
N GLN A 215 1.41 -12.94 -11.27
CA GLN A 215 0.57 -11.79 -11.64
C GLN A 215 1.15 -10.48 -11.11
N ILE A 216 1.73 -10.49 -9.91
CA ILE A 216 2.39 -9.31 -9.34
C ILE A 216 3.61 -8.94 -10.18
N LEU A 217 4.44 -9.92 -10.54
CA LEU A 217 5.65 -9.69 -11.35
C LEU A 217 5.33 -9.25 -12.79
N GLU A 218 4.26 -9.76 -13.39
CA GLU A 218 3.80 -9.34 -14.73
C GLU A 218 3.14 -7.96 -14.75
N ALA A 219 2.64 -7.49 -13.60
CA ALA A 219 2.04 -6.18 -13.45
C ALA A 219 3.05 -5.08 -13.06
N ALA A 220 4.15 -5.45 -12.41
CA ALA A 220 5.25 -4.53 -12.05
C ALA A 220 5.97 -3.97 -13.29
#